data_AF-A0A3D0N7C1-F1
#
_entry.id   AF-A0A3D0N7C1-F1
#
_cell.length_a   1.000
_cell.length_b   1.000
_cell.length_c   1.000
_cell.angle_alpha   90.00
_cell.angle_beta   90.00
_cell.angle_gamma   90.00
#
_symmetry.space_group_name_H-M   'P 1'
#
loop_
_entity.id
_entity.type
_entity.pdbx_description
1 polymer ?
#
loop_
_entity_poly.entity_id
_entity_poly.type
_entity_poly.pdbx_seq_one_letter_code
_entity_poly.pdbx_strand_id
1 'polypeptide(L)'
;MGAGPTGAPKGYVEPYPEVYARLAWLAWHSREMLAAQDLLPERLDEPYRRFEGTLLFLKGIAEKELTNAALTTEEYDRIQYFGGELERLTLSVIEGGEGANTWYSIENETDRNMAAIADVHSFFDQVLQVGVGPAYRIYVVVPHPDGGLQIAKGGCFSYFEFHWPASDRLTDEKWQAMLKSGQAPPRPEWTDSFIVPGGKSHQP
;
A
#
# COMPACT_ATOMS: atom_id res chain seq x y z
N MET A 1 -3.19 -15.26 -35.59
CA MET A 1 -4.16 -14.20 -35.96
C MET A 1 -5.10 -14.05 -34.78
N GLY A 2 -5.01 -12.91 -34.11
CA GLY A 2 -5.75 -12.59 -32.89
C GLY A 2 -5.14 -11.31 -32.34
N ALA A 3 -5.52 -10.19 -32.95
CA ALA A 3 -5.20 -8.88 -32.39
C ALA A 3 -5.76 -8.88 -30.96
N GLY A 4 -4.89 -8.75 -29.96
CA GLY A 4 -5.31 -8.58 -28.58
C GLY A 4 -6.22 -7.36 -28.46
N PRO A 5 -7.07 -7.28 -27.44
CA PRO A 5 -8.04 -6.20 -27.29
C PRO A 5 -7.34 -4.84 -27.37
N THR A 6 -7.82 -3.99 -28.28
CA THR A 6 -7.28 -2.65 -28.55
C THR A 6 -7.79 -1.64 -27.52
N GLY A 7 -7.39 -1.80 -26.27
CA GLY A 7 -7.69 -0.86 -25.17
C GLY A 7 -6.67 -1.00 -24.04
N ALA A 8 -6.42 0.09 -23.30
CA ALA A 8 -5.58 0.04 -22.10
C ALA A 8 -6.18 -0.97 -21.09
N PRO A 9 -5.36 -1.77 -20.39
CA PRO A 9 -5.84 -2.71 -19.38
C PRO A 9 -6.74 -2.01 -18.35
N LYS A 10 -7.92 -2.56 -18.08
CA LYS A 10 -8.88 -1.99 -17.14
C LYS A 10 -8.49 -2.39 -15.72
N GLY A 11 -8.23 -1.40 -14.87
CA GLY A 11 -7.95 -1.62 -13.45
C GLY A 11 -9.18 -2.16 -12.71
N TYR A 12 -8.92 -2.72 -11.53
CA TYR A 12 -9.92 -3.29 -10.64
C TYR A 12 -9.63 -2.80 -9.21
N VAL A 13 -10.66 -2.43 -8.46
CA VAL A 13 -10.51 -1.99 -7.07
C VAL A 13 -10.84 -3.16 -6.15
N GLU A 14 -10.11 -3.25 -5.02
CA GLU A 14 -10.35 -4.33 -4.07
C GLU A 14 -11.81 -4.29 -3.56
N PRO A 15 -12.57 -5.39 -3.61
CA PRO A 15 -14.02 -5.37 -3.41
C PRO A 15 -14.40 -5.35 -1.92
N TYR A 16 -13.79 -4.44 -1.14
CA TYR A 16 -14.06 -4.23 0.29
C TYR A 16 -14.54 -2.79 0.56
N PRO A 17 -15.75 -2.42 0.13
CA PRO A 17 -16.25 -1.04 0.26
C PRO A 17 -16.34 -0.57 1.71
N GLU A 18 -16.58 -1.48 2.66
CA GLU A 18 -16.61 -1.16 4.09
C GLU A 18 -15.27 -0.64 4.61
N VAL A 19 -14.15 -1.16 4.11
CA VAL A 19 -12.80 -0.72 4.51
C VAL A 19 -12.61 0.73 4.09
N TYR A 20 -12.90 1.05 2.82
CA TYR A 20 -12.79 2.40 2.30
C TYR A 20 -13.73 3.37 3.02
N ALA A 21 -14.97 2.96 3.30
CA ALA A 21 -15.94 3.78 4.02
C ALA A 21 -15.46 4.12 5.45
N ARG A 22 -14.95 3.12 6.19
CA ARG A 22 -14.44 3.32 7.56
C ARG A 22 -13.19 4.20 7.58
N LEU A 23 -12.28 4.01 6.62
CA LEU A 23 -11.10 4.86 6.47
C LEU A 23 -11.47 6.30 6.10
N ALA A 24 -12.45 6.48 5.20
CA ALA A 24 -12.92 7.82 4.80
C ALA A 24 -13.52 8.55 6.01
N TRP A 25 -14.35 7.85 6.78
CA TRP A 25 -14.91 8.37 8.02
C TRP A 25 -13.81 8.73 9.03
N LEU A 26 -12.80 7.89 9.19
CA LEU A 26 -11.68 8.16 10.09
C LEU A 26 -10.91 9.41 9.65
N ALA A 27 -10.58 9.54 8.36
CA ALA A 27 -9.88 10.71 7.82
C ALA A 27 -10.67 12.00 8.04
N TRP A 28 -11.97 11.98 7.72
CA TRP A 28 -12.88 13.08 7.96
C TRP A 28 -12.95 13.44 9.45
N HIS A 29 -13.20 12.44 10.31
CA HIS A 29 -13.40 12.64 11.74
C HIS A 29 -12.14 13.16 12.43
N SER A 30 -10.96 12.64 12.06
CA SER A 30 -9.67 13.15 12.55
C SER A 30 -9.47 14.62 12.17
N ARG A 31 -9.77 15.01 10.91
CA ARG A 31 -9.67 16.40 10.47
C ARG A 31 -10.58 17.31 11.28
N GLU A 32 -11.86 16.95 11.44
CA GLU A 32 -12.85 17.73 12.20
C GLU A 32 -12.46 17.87 13.69
N MET A 33 -12.02 16.77 14.32
CA MET A 33 -11.62 16.78 15.73
C MET A 33 -10.36 17.61 15.98
N LEU A 34 -9.37 17.52 15.09
CA LEU A 34 -8.16 18.35 15.19
C LEU A 34 -8.48 19.83 14.97
N ALA A 35 -9.33 20.16 13.99
CA ALA A 35 -9.74 21.53 13.72
C ALA A 35 -10.53 22.12 14.90
N ALA A 36 -11.44 21.36 15.49
CA ALA A 36 -12.23 21.79 16.64
C ALA A 36 -11.38 22.08 17.89
N GLN A 37 -10.20 21.46 18.00
CA GLN A 37 -9.25 21.65 19.09
C GLN A 37 -8.13 22.65 18.75
N ASP A 38 -8.18 23.31 17.59
CA ASP A 38 -7.11 24.19 17.08
C ASP A 38 -5.74 23.46 16.98
N LEU A 39 -5.79 22.15 16.71
CA LEU A 39 -4.63 21.26 16.58
C LEU A 39 -4.38 20.81 15.14
N LEU A 40 -5.22 21.23 14.18
CA LEU A 40 -5.03 20.89 12.76
C LEU A 40 -4.00 21.84 12.14
N PRO A 41 -2.82 21.34 11.71
CA PRO A 41 -1.89 22.16 10.96
C PRO A 41 -2.53 22.57 9.62
N GLU A 42 -2.40 23.85 9.24
CA GLU A 42 -2.99 24.40 8.00
C GLU A 42 -2.61 23.58 6.76
N ARG A 43 -1.35 23.13 6.70
CA ARG A 43 -0.83 22.27 5.60
C ARG A 43 -1.56 20.94 5.44
N LEU A 44 -2.25 20.45 6.47
CA LEU A 44 -2.88 19.13 6.49
C LEU A 44 -4.38 19.13 6.16
N ASP A 45 -5.06 20.28 6.16
CA ASP A 45 -6.51 20.33 5.88
C ASP A 45 -6.84 19.75 4.49
N GLU A 46 -6.15 20.22 3.45
CA GLU A 46 -6.35 19.75 2.07
C GLU A 46 -5.92 18.28 1.87
N PRO A 47 -4.76 17.81 2.37
CA PRO A 47 -4.42 16.38 2.35
C PRO A 47 -5.49 15.48 2.98
N TYR A 48 -6.06 15.85 4.13
CA TYR A 48 -7.14 15.08 4.74
C TYR A 48 -8.37 15.01 3.83
N ARG A 49 -8.82 16.15 3.27
CA ARG A 49 -9.97 16.19 2.34
C ARG A 49 -9.72 15.35 1.09
N ARG A 50 -8.51 15.43 0.54
CA ARG A 50 -8.11 14.64 -0.64
C ARG A 50 -8.10 13.15 -0.35
N PHE A 51 -7.57 12.77 0.82
CA PHE A 51 -7.55 11.37 1.23
C PHE A 51 -8.97 10.83 1.43
N GLU A 52 -9.84 11.58 2.12
CA GLU A 52 -11.26 11.26 2.25
C GLU A 52 -11.93 11.07 0.87
N GLY A 53 -11.77 12.03 -0.04
CA GLY A 53 -12.32 11.95 -1.38
C GLY A 53 -11.78 10.79 -2.23
N THR A 54 -10.52 10.41 -2.01
CA THR A 54 -9.91 9.22 -2.64
C THR A 54 -10.57 7.95 -2.14
N LEU A 55 -10.75 7.82 -0.83
CA LEU A 55 -11.38 6.65 -0.20
C LEU A 55 -12.85 6.51 -0.59
N LEU A 56 -13.60 7.62 -0.64
CA LEU A 56 -14.98 7.61 -1.10
C LEU A 56 -15.12 7.22 -2.58
N PHE A 57 -14.14 7.61 -3.41
CA PHE A 57 -14.08 7.15 -4.79
C PHE A 57 -13.85 5.64 -4.87
N LEU A 58 -12.83 5.10 -4.17
CA LEU A 58 -12.54 3.67 -4.15
C LEU A 58 -13.73 2.85 -3.63
N LYS A 59 -14.40 3.34 -2.58
CA LYS A 59 -15.66 2.77 -2.08
C LYS A 59 -16.69 2.65 -3.20
N GLY A 60 -16.94 3.74 -3.92
CA GLY A 60 -17.94 3.78 -4.99
C GLY A 60 -17.59 2.82 -6.14
N ILE A 61 -16.31 2.69 -6.48
CA ILE A 61 -15.87 1.71 -7.46
C ILE A 61 -16.09 0.28 -6.98
N ALA A 62 -15.66 -0.04 -5.75
CA ALA A 62 -15.85 -1.37 -5.17
C ALA A 62 -17.34 -1.78 -5.11
N GLU A 63 -18.25 -0.84 -4.78
CA GLU A 63 -19.70 -1.08 -4.80
C GLU A 63 -20.21 -1.36 -6.22
N LYS A 64 -19.75 -0.60 -7.22
CA LYS A 64 -20.12 -0.83 -8.62
C LYS A 64 -19.63 -2.20 -9.11
N GLU A 65 -18.38 -2.54 -8.85
CA GLU A 65 -17.79 -3.82 -9.27
C GLU A 65 -18.50 -5.01 -8.61
N LEU A 66 -18.82 -4.92 -7.31
CA LEU A 66 -19.59 -5.96 -6.59
C LEU A 66 -21.01 -6.14 -7.11
N THR A 67 -21.62 -5.07 -7.63
CA THR A 67 -22.99 -5.08 -8.17
C THR A 67 -23.04 -5.27 -9.69
N ASN A 68 -21.89 -5.54 -10.33
CA ASN A 68 -21.75 -5.61 -11.79
C ASN A 68 -22.25 -4.36 -12.52
N ALA A 69 -22.18 -3.19 -11.88
CA ALA A 69 -22.46 -1.92 -12.53
C ALA A 69 -21.24 -1.48 -13.35
N ALA A 70 -21.49 -1.00 -14.58
CA ALA A 70 -20.42 -0.50 -15.43
C ALA A 70 -19.79 0.78 -14.86
N LEU A 71 -18.46 0.83 -14.86
CA LEU A 71 -17.69 2.04 -14.56
C LEU A 71 -17.64 2.94 -15.81
N THR A 72 -17.58 4.25 -15.59
CA THR A 72 -17.40 5.22 -16.69
C THR A 72 -15.94 5.26 -17.17
N THR A 73 -15.71 5.89 -18.32
CA THR A 73 -14.35 6.11 -18.84
C THR A 73 -13.50 6.91 -17.86
N GLU A 74 -14.06 7.94 -17.26
CA GLU A 74 -13.38 8.82 -16.30
C GLU A 74 -12.98 8.07 -15.02
N GLU A 75 -13.82 7.12 -14.59
CA GLU A 75 -13.52 6.25 -13.45
C GLU A 75 -12.33 5.33 -13.75
N TYR A 76 -12.31 4.72 -14.93
CA TYR A 76 -11.16 3.93 -15.37
C TYR A 76 -9.90 4.76 -15.55
N ASP A 77 -10.01 5.97 -16.07
CA ASP A 77 -8.87 6.87 -16.24
C ASP A 77 -8.29 7.24 -14.87
N ARG A 78 -9.13 7.56 -13.88
CA ARG A 78 -8.66 7.83 -12.51
C ARG A 78 -7.99 6.61 -11.89
N ILE A 79 -8.55 5.41 -12.07
CA ILE A 79 -7.92 4.17 -11.59
C ILE A 79 -6.55 3.97 -12.25
N GLN A 80 -6.42 4.21 -13.56
CA GLN A 80 -5.16 4.11 -14.28
C GLN A 80 -4.09 5.06 -13.73
N TYR A 81 -4.47 6.27 -13.31
CA TYR A 81 -3.55 7.27 -12.75
C TYR A 81 -3.51 7.31 -11.22
N PHE A 82 -4.13 6.34 -10.54
CA PHE A 82 -4.24 6.29 -9.08
C PHE A 82 -2.88 6.32 -8.37
N GLY A 83 -1.86 5.67 -8.93
CA GLY A 83 -0.50 5.70 -8.36
C GLY A 83 0.06 7.12 -8.21
N GLY A 84 -0.18 8.00 -9.19
CA GLY A 84 0.23 9.40 -9.10
C GLY A 84 -0.61 10.22 -8.12
N GLU A 85 -1.88 9.83 -7.90
CA GLU A 85 -2.72 10.44 -6.86
C GLU A 85 -2.19 10.12 -5.46
N LEU A 86 -1.82 8.86 -5.20
CA LEU A 86 -1.18 8.44 -3.96
C LEU A 86 0.20 9.07 -3.75
N GLU A 87 1.02 9.17 -4.78
CA GLU A 87 2.34 9.81 -4.68
C GLU A 87 2.19 11.28 -4.25
N ARG A 88 1.30 12.04 -4.90
CA ARG A 88 1.02 13.44 -4.54
C ARG A 88 0.51 13.58 -3.11
N LEU A 89 -0.40 12.69 -2.68
CA LEU A 89 -0.91 12.69 -1.31
C LEU A 89 0.23 12.43 -0.30
N THR A 90 1.10 11.47 -0.59
CA THR A 90 2.22 11.12 0.29
C THR A 90 3.21 12.28 0.41
N LEU A 91 3.56 12.91 -0.71
CA LEU A 91 4.45 14.07 -0.72
C LEU A 91 3.86 15.26 0.05
N SER A 92 2.53 15.44 0.04
CA SER A 92 1.89 16.58 0.73
C SER A 92 1.93 16.51 2.26
N VAL A 93 2.14 15.32 2.85
CA VAL A 93 2.13 15.14 4.31
C VAL A 93 3.54 15.13 4.93
N ILE A 94 4.58 14.89 4.13
CA ILE A 94 5.98 14.86 4.58
C ILE A 94 6.46 16.29 4.90
N GLU A 95 7.04 16.48 6.08
CA GLU A 95 7.63 17.76 6.50
C GLU A 95 8.83 18.12 5.62
N GLY A 96 8.91 19.37 5.15
CA GLY A 96 9.88 19.79 4.15
C GLY A 96 9.45 19.51 2.69
N GLY A 97 8.23 19.03 2.46
CA GLY A 97 7.65 18.80 1.13
C GLY A 97 7.37 20.07 0.30
N GLU A 98 7.52 21.27 0.88
CA GLU A 98 7.49 22.55 0.16
C GLU A 98 8.74 22.67 -0.74
N GLY A 99 8.67 22.05 -1.92
CA GLY A 99 9.75 22.04 -2.93
C GLY A 99 10.17 20.64 -3.41
N ALA A 100 9.69 19.57 -2.76
CA ALA A 100 9.95 18.19 -3.13
C ALA A 100 9.05 17.76 -4.30
N ASN A 101 9.55 17.85 -5.54
CA ASN A 101 8.79 17.49 -6.75
C ASN A 101 8.81 15.98 -7.08
N THR A 102 9.50 15.14 -6.30
CA THR A 102 9.61 13.69 -6.56
C THR A 102 10.01 12.92 -5.30
N TRP A 103 9.53 11.68 -5.13
CA TRP A 103 9.90 10.73 -4.05
C TRP A 103 11.43 10.64 -3.78
N TYR A 104 12.25 10.84 -4.82
CA TYR A 104 13.71 10.85 -4.75
C TYR A 104 14.35 12.07 -4.07
N SER A 105 13.56 13.02 -3.55
CA SER A 105 14.06 14.24 -2.87
C SER A 105 14.05 14.16 -1.35
N ILE A 106 13.52 13.09 -0.74
CA ILE A 106 13.47 12.88 0.72
C ILE A 106 14.89 12.59 1.25
N GLU A 107 15.51 13.45 2.05
CA GLU A 107 16.95 13.36 2.37
C GLU A 107 17.38 12.14 3.22
N ASN A 108 16.46 11.52 3.96
CA ASN A 108 16.75 10.37 4.83
C ASN A 108 16.46 9.03 4.13
N GLU A 109 17.46 8.17 3.97
CA GLU A 109 17.31 6.84 3.35
C GLU A 109 16.36 5.91 4.11
N THR A 110 16.26 6.05 5.44
CA THR A 110 15.35 5.23 6.27
C THR A 110 13.89 5.59 5.97
N ASP A 111 13.59 6.87 5.74
CA ASP A 111 12.23 7.36 5.43
C ASP A 111 11.79 7.01 4.00
N ARG A 112 12.71 6.56 3.14
CA ARG A 112 12.41 6.01 1.81
C ARG A 112 12.16 4.51 1.82
N ASN A 113 12.44 3.83 2.93
CA ASN A 113 12.38 2.39 3.01
C ASN A 113 11.11 1.94 3.71
N MET A 114 10.24 1.26 2.97
CA MET A 114 9.04 0.63 3.51
C MET A 114 9.34 -0.45 4.55
N ALA A 115 10.56 -0.99 4.56
CA ALA A 115 10.91 -2.08 5.45
C ALA A 115 10.98 -1.62 6.91
N ALA A 116 10.09 -2.18 7.73
CA ALA A 116 9.95 -1.93 9.16
C ALA A 116 9.84 -3.26 9.91
N ILE A 117 10.28 -3.27 11.16
CA ILE A 117 10.23 -4.42 12.07
C ILE A 117 9.66 -4.00 13.42
N ALA A 118 8.86 -4.86 14.04
CA ALA A 118 8.33 -4.65 15.37
C ALA A 118 8.32 -5.94 16.17
N ASP A 119 8.59 -5.83 17.48
CA ASP A 119 8.42 -6.91 18.43
C ASP A 119 6.99 -6.91 18.99
N VAL A 120 6.19 -7.90 18.62
CA VAL A 120 4.77 -7.95 18.99
C VAL A 120 4.49 -8.79 20.24
N HIS A 121 5.46 -9.60 20.67
CA HIS A 121 5.35 -10.43 21.88
C HIS A 121 6.73 -10.74 22.49
N SER A 122 6.78 -10.96 23.81
CA SER A 122 8.00 -11.34 24.53
C SER A 122 7.73 -12.51 25.48
N PHE A 123 8.59 -13.53 25.43
CA PHE A 123 8.50 -14.73 26.26
C PHE A 123 9.90 -15.23 26.64
N PHE A 124 10.24 -15.14 27.93
CA PHE A 124 11.55 -15.47 28.49
C PHE A 124 12.72 -14.80 27.73
N ASP A 125 13.56 -15.59 27.08
CA ASP A 125 14.74 -15.18 26.33
C ASP A 125 14.44 -14.93 24.84
N GLN A 126 13.17 -14.97 24.44
CA GLN A 126 12.72 -14.79 23.06
C GLN A 126 11.68 -13.68 22.89
N VAL A 127 11.62 -13.15 21.68
CA VAL A 127 10.58 -12.22 21.21
C VAL A 127 10.01 -12.72 19.89
N LEU A 128 8.76 -12.37 19.61
CA LEU A 128 8.15 -12.55 18.29
C LEU A 128 8.35 -11.24 17.51
N GLN A 129 9.14 -11.29 16.45
CA GLN A 129 9.34 -10.18 15.52
C GLN A 129 8.37 -10.34 14.35
N VAL A 130 7.74 -9.24 13.94
CA VAL A 130 6.91 -9.14 12.73
C VAL A 130 7.39 -7.96 11.93
N GLY A 131 7.60 -8.16 10.62
CA GLY A 131 8.15 -7.12 9.77
C GLY A 131 7.70 -7.21 8.32
N VAL A 132 7.90 -6.08 7.65
CA VAL A 132 7.73 -5.94 6.20
C VAL A 132 9.10 -5.63 5.59
N GLY A 133 9.32 -6.07 4.36
CA GLY A 133 10.52 -5.79 3.57
C GLY A 133 10.17 -5.07 2.26
N PRO A 134 10.84 -5.39 1.14
CA PRO A 134 10.44 -4.88 -0.18
C PRO A 134 9.00 -5.29 -0.53
N ALA A 135 8.29 -4.44 -1.29
CA ALA A 135 6.94 -4.78 -1.76
C ALA A 135 7.01 -6.01 -2.67
N TYR A 136 6.02 -6.88 -2.51
CA TYR A 136 5.79 -7.99 -3.40
C TYR A 136 4.84 -7.60 -4.52
N ARG A 137 4.94 -8.37 -5.61
CA ARG A 137 3.98 -8.29 -6.71
C ARG A 137 2.88 -9.29 -6.43
N ILE A 138 1.64 -8.82 -6.40
CA ILE A 138 0.47 -9.67 -6.36
C ILE A 138 -0.13 -9.79 -7.75
N TYR A 139 -0.62 -10.99 -8.08
CA TYR A 139 -1.38 -11.28 -9.27
C TYR A 139 -2.74 -11.81 -8.84
N VAL A 140 -3.82 -11.19 -9.30
CA VAL A 140 -5.18 -11.53 -8.91
C VAL A 140 -6.02 -11.74 -10.15
N VAL A 141 -6.80 -12.82 -10.18
CA VAL A 141 -7.79 -13.03 -11.24
C VAL A 141 -9.04 -12.24 -10.90
N VAL A 142 -9.46 -11.34 -11.78
CA VAL A 142 -10.60 -10.42 -11.58
C VAL A 142 -11.54 -10.46 -12.79
N PRO A 143 -12.83 -10.08 -12.65
CA PRO A 143 -13.73 -9.95 -13.78
C PRO A 143 -13.22 -8.92 -14.81
N HIS A 144 -13.42 -9.22 -16.10
CA HIS A 144 -13.20 -8.23 -17.15
C HIS A 144 -14.51 -7.47 -17.43
N PRO A 145 -14.47 -6.14 -17.66
CA PRO A 145 -15.68 -5.35 -17.91
C PRO A 145 -16.49 -5.80 -19.14
N ASP A 146 -15.81 -6.27 -20.18
CA ASP A 146 -16.45 -6.83 -21.39
C ASP A 146 -16.84 -8.32 -21.25
N GLY A 147 -16.81 -8.85 -20.03
CA GLY A 147 -17.08 -10.25 -19.72
C GLY A 147 -15.83 -11.14 -19.71
N GLY A 148 -15.90 -12.23 -18.93
CA GLY A 148 -14.77 -13.14 -18.71
C GLY A 148 -13.87 -12.71 -17.55
N LEU A 149 -12.64 -13.21 -17.56
CA LEU A 149 -11.64 -12.98 -16.50
C LEU A 149 -10.38 -12.34 -17.08
N GLN A 150 -9.71 -11.53 -16.27
CA GLN A 150 -8.40 -10.95 -16.55
C GLN A 150 -7.48 -11.12 -15.33
N ILE A 151 -6.17 -10.90 -15.53
CA ILE A 151 -5.19 -10.89 -14.43
C ILE A 151 -4.84 -9.43 -14.13
N ALA A 152 -5.18 -8.98 -12.93
CA ALA A 152 -4.70 -7.73 -12.36
C ALA A 152 -3.33 -7.95 -11.70
N LYS A 153 -2.46 -6.93 -11.78
CA LYS A 153 -1.13 -6.92 -11.16
C LYS A 153 -1.04 -5.71 -10.24
N GLY A 154 -0.64 -5.94 -8.99
CA GLY A 154 -0.49 -4.88 -7.98
C GLY A 154 0.76 -5.04 -7.12
N GLY A 155 0.93 -4.13 -6.18
CA GLY A 155 1.89 -4.24 -5.07
C GLY A 155 1.19 -4.69 -3.79
N CYS A 156 1.83 -5.54 -3.00
CA CYS A 156 1.39 -5.88 -1.65
C CYS A 156 2.59 -5.87 -0.69
N PHE A 157 2.33 -5.79 0.61
CA PHE A 157 3.39 -5.90 1.61
C PHE A 157 3.99 -7.31 1.59
N SER A 158 5.32 -7.38 1.71
CA SER A 158 5.96 -8.63 2.14
C SER A 158 5.71 -8.81 3.63
N TYR A 159 5.82 -10.05 4.10
CA TYR A 159 5.53 -10.40 5.48
C TYR A 159 6.59 -11.36 6.01
N PHE A 160 7.12 -11.02 7.18
CA PHE A 160 8.06 -11.82 7.95
C PHE A 160 7.55 -11.93 9.37
N GLU A 161 7.59 -13.13 9.93
CA GLU A 161 7.27 -13.39 11.33
C GLU A 161 8.20 -14.50 11.81
N PHE A 162 8.95 -14.23 12.88
CA PHE A 162 9.93 -15.18 13.41
C PHE A 162 10.29 -14.90 14.88
N HIS A 163 10.76 -15.93 15.57
CA HIS A 163 11.33 -15.77 16.90
C HIS A 163 12.74 -15.18 16.83
N TRP A 164 13.07 -14.30 17.77
CA TRP A 164 14.37 -13.65 17.88
C TRP A 164 14.86 -13.56 19.33
N PRO A 165 16.17 -13.54 19.61
CA PRO A 165 16.67 -13.38 20.98
C PRO A 165 16.23 -12.07 21.63
N ALA A 166 15.68 -12.13 22.84
CA ALA A 166 15.23 -10.95 23.58
C ALA A 166 16.39 -10.01 23.98
N SER A 167 17.61 -10.54 24.05
CA SER A 167 18.84 -9.76 24.31
C SER A 167 19.32 -8.96 23.09
N ASP A 168 18.77 -9.20 21.90
CA ASP A 168 19.16 -8.54 20.65
C ASP A 168 17.94 -8.10 19.83
N ARG A 169 17.00 -7.38 20.45
CA ARG A 169 15.81 -6.89 19.73
C ARG A 169 16.21 -6.09 18.49
N LEU A 170 15.52 -6.36 17.39
CA LEU A 170 15.81 -5.71 16.11
C LEU A 170 15.32 -4.27 16.12
N THR A 171 16.11 -3.41 15.49
CA THR A 171 15.69 -2.07 15.06
C THR A 171 15.48 -2.08 13.55
N ASP A 172 14.81 -1.07 13.01
CA ASP A 172 14.60 -0.94 11.57
C ASP A 172 15.94 -0.94 10.81
N GLU A 173 16.99 -0.30 11.31
CA GLU A 173 18.31 -0.27 10.67
C GLU A 173 18.94 -1.66 10.57
N LYS A 174 18.87 -2.45 11.66
CA LYS A 174 19.36 -3.85 11.66
C LYS A 174 18.54 -4.69 10.69
N TRP A 175 17.23 -4.54 10.70
CA TRP A 175 16.33 -5.28 9.81
C TRP A 175 16.59 -4.97 8.34
N GLN A 176 16.73 -3.69 7.99
CA GLN A 176 17.06 -3.25 6.64
C GLN A 176 18.43 -3.75 6.20
N ALA A 177 19.43 -3.78 7.09
CA ALA A 177 20.73 -4.36 6.80
C ALA A 177 20.66 -5.87 6.53
N MET A 178 19.86 -6.62 7.31
CA MET A 178 19.64 -8.06 7.12
C MET A 178 18.94 -8.36 5.78
N LEU A 179 17.94 -7.55 5.40
CA LEU A 179 17.29 -7.66 4.10
C LEU A 179 18.27 -7.40 2.94
N LYS A 180 19.08 -6.34 3.05
CA LYS A 180 20.09 -5.99 2.04
C LYS A 180 21.18 -7.07 1.89
N SER A 181 21.59 -7.71 2.99
CA SER A 181 22.62 -8.76 2.98
C SER A 181 22.08 -10.16 2.64
N GLY A 182 20.76 -10.32 2.46
CA GLY A 182 20.13 -11.63 2.22
C GLY A 182 20.16 -12.55 3.44
N GLN A 183 20.29 -11.98 4.65
CA GLN A 183 20.34 -12.71 5.93
C GLN A 183 19.02 -12.63 6.71
N ALA A 184 17.96 -12.09 6.10
CA ALA A 184 16.63 -12.11 6.69
C ALA A 184 16.18 -13.57 6.95
N PRO A 185 15.53 -13.86 8.10
CA PRO A 185 14.96 -15.17 8.37
C PRO A 185 13.95 -15.59 7.29
N PRO A 186 13.71 -16.91 7.14
CA PRO A 186 12.68 -17.38 6.23
C PRO A 186 11.31 -16.82 6.64
N ARG A 187 10.43 -16.72 5.66
CA ARG A 187 9.04 -16.33 5.89
C ARG A 187 8.29 -17.47 6.58
N PRO A 188 7.14 -17.18 7.21
CA PRO A 188 6.31 -18.22 7.81
C PRO A 188 5.85 -19.25 6.78
N GLU A 189 5.91 -20.53 7.15
CA GLU A 189 5.58 -21.67 6.28
C GLU A 189 4.18 -21.57 5.68
N TRP A 190 3.22 -21.02 6.44
CA TRP A 190 1.84 -20.86 5.97
C TRP A 190 1.69 -19.94 4.75
N THR A 191 2.72 -19.17 4.41
CA THR A 191 2.74 -18.30 3.23
C THR A 191 3.13 -19.03 1.94
N ASP A 192 3.67 -20.24 2.03
CA ASP A 192 4.24 -20.96 0.89
C ASP A 192 3.19 -21.38 -0.16
N SER A 193 1.90 -21.46 0.22
CA SER A 193 0.84 -21.86 -0.71
C SER A 193 0.43 -20.76 -1.69
N PHE A 194 0.78 -19.49 -1.43
CA PHE A 194 0.38 -18.35 -2.26
C PHE A 194 1.52 -17.37 -2.57
N ILE A 195 2.71 -17.53 -1.98
CA ILE A 195 3.89 -16.75 -2.39
C ILE A 195 4.91 -17.64 -3.08
N VAL A 196 5.13 -17.37 -4.37
CA VAL A 196 6.14 -18.05 -5.18
C VAL A 196 7.50 -17.32 -5.14
N PRO A 197 8.64 -18.03 -5.17
CA PRO A 197 9.95 -17.41 -5.33
C PRO A 197 9.99 -16.51 -6.56
N GLY A 198 10.48 -15.28 -6.40
CA GLY A 198 10.46 -14.27 -7.47
C GLY A 198 11.32 -14.66 -8.68
N GLY A 199 10.80 -14.38 -9.89
CA GLY A 199 11.61 -14.26 -11.09
C GLY A 199 12.51 -13.01 -11.04
N LYS A 200 13.60 -13.00 -11.81
CA LYS A 200 14.64 -11.95 -11.83
C LYS A 200 14.05 -10.54 -11.66
N SER A 201 14.68 -9.75 -10.77
CA SER A 201 14.35 -8.34 -10.58
C SER A 201 14.32 -7.61 -11.92
N HIS A 202 13.21 -6.93 -12.22
CA HIS A 202 13.14 -5.96 -13.32
C HIS A 202 14.17 -4.87 -13.00
N GLN A 203 15.22 -4.78 -13.82
CA GLN A 203 16.07 -3.60 -13.84
C GLN A 203 15.25 -2.47 -14.47
N PRO A 204 15.27 -1.26 -13.88
CA PRO A 204 14.57 -0.10 -14.43
C PRO A 204 15.05 0.25 -15.84
#